data_AF-A0AAV5DCG5-F1
#
_entry.id   AF-A0AAV5DCG5-F1
#
_cell.length_a   1.000
_cell.length_b   1.000
_cell.length_c   1.000
_cell.angle_alpha   90.00
_cell.angle_beta   90.00
_cell.angle_gamma   90.00
#
_symmetry.space_group_name_H-M   'P 1'
#
loop_
_entity.id
_entity.type
_entity.pdbx_description
1 polymer ?
#
loop_
_entity_poly.entity_id
_entity_poly.type
_entity_poly.pdbx_seq_one_letter_code
_entity_poly.pdbx_strand_id
1 'polypeptide(L)'
;MDKAYDGFEQAYSFNATAVGKNTIFMQGLEGLNYLVKQTNMSGSDYLVPGKQQSVISFTKKLTPGINVVAGDGFPSKVFFNGDECAMPQRIPMSSGFRTHLGSVLALVLVLATSAFMLLQQ
;
A
#
# COMPACT_ATOMS: atom_id res chain seq x y z
N MET A 1 -10.86 2.38 10.84
CA MET A 1 -10.22 3.14 9.75
C MET A 1 -11.03 4.40 9.54
N ASP A 2 -10.74 5.47 10.27
CA ASP A 2 -11.80 6.44 10.58
C ASP A 2 -12.17 7.37 9.43
N LYS A 3 -11.31 7.47 8.40
CA LYS A 3 -11.51 8.37 7.26
C LYS A 3 -11.60 7.67 5.91
N ALA A 4 -11.14 6.43 5.81
CA ALA A 4 -11.10 5.66 4.57
C ALA A 4 -12.21 4.61 4.47
N TYR A 5 -12.83 4.26 5.60
CA TYR A 5 -13.77 3.12 5.68
C TYR A 5 -14.93 3.23 4.69
N ASP A 6 -15.54 4.40 4.55
CA ASP A 6 -16.66 4.62 3.62
C ASP A 6 -16.28 4.37 2.16
N GLY A 7 -14.99 4.40 1.84
CA GLY A 7 -14.46 4.08 0.53
C GLY A 7 -14.15 2.59 0.33
N PHE A 8 -14.36 1.70 1.30
CA PHE A 8 -13.97 0.30 1.18
C PHE A 8 -14.63 -0.38 -0.03
N GLU A 9 -13.82 -1.06 -0.85
CA GLU A 9 -14.29 -1.82 -2.01
C GLU A 9 -14.14 -3.32 -1.78
N GLN A 10 -12.91 -3.81 -1.59
CA GLN A 10 -12.64 -5.24 -1.39
C GLN A 10 -11.26 -5.52 -0.77
N ALA A 11 -11.10 -6.74 -0.28
CA ALA A 11 -9.79 -7.35 0.00
C ALA A 11 -9.54 -8.49 -1.01
N TYR A 12 -8.30 -8.65 -1.48
CA TYR A 12 -8.00 -9.57 -2.59
C TYR A 12 -7.55 -10.98 -2.16
N SER A 13 -7.10 -11.16 -0.91
CA SER A 13 -6.63 -12.47 -0.38
C SER A 13 -7.52 -13.01 0.74
N PHE A 14 -8.63 -12.33 1.01
CA PHE A 14 -9.56 -12.63 2.09
C PHE A 14 -10.98 -12.30 1.62
N ASN A 15 -11.97 -13.04 2.11
CA ASN A 15 -13.36 -12.59 2.08
C ASN A 15 -13.51 -11.46 3.11
N ALA A 16 -13.89 -10.28 2.66
CA ALA A 16 -13.96 -9.11 3.52
C ALA A 16 -15.34 -8.46 3.47
N THR A 17 -15.81 -7.97 4.62
CA THR A 17 -17.10 -7.30 4.75
C THR A 17 -16.96 -6.09 5.66
N ALA A 18 -17.51 -4.96 5.23
CA ALA A 18 -17.65 -3.78 6.06
C ALA A 18 -18.73 -4.02 7.13
N VAL A 19 -18.38 -3.88 8.41
CA VAL A 19 -19.26 -4.14 9.55
C VAL A 19 -19.33 -2.89 10.43
N GLY A 20 -20.52 -2.31 10.52
CA GLY A 20 -20.77 -1.14 11.37
C GLY A 20 -20.16 0.14 10.82
N LYS A 21 -19.45 0.89 11.67
CA LYS A 21 -19.03 2.27 11.36
C LYS A 21 -17.57 2.44 10.93
N ASN A 22 -16.68 1.46 11.15
CA ASN A 22 -15.23 1.62 10.88
C ASN A 22 -14.42 0.30 10.85
N THR A 23 -15.11 -0.85 10.82
CA THR A 23 -14.50 -2.18 11.00
C THR A 23 -14.69 -3.00 9.73
N ILE A 24 -13.60 -3.53 9.19
CA ILE A 24 -13.65 -4.49 8.10
C ILE A 24 -13.36 -5.86 8.70
N PHE A 25 -14.35 -6.75 8.65
CA PHE A 25 -14.17 -8.14 9.03
C PHE A 25 -13.58 -8.91 7.86
N MET A 26 -12.52 -9.69 8.09
CA MET A 26 -11.82 -10.44 7.06
C MET A 26 -11.70 -11.91 7.47
N GLN A 27 -12.08 -12.82 6.56
CA GLN A 27 -11.96 -14.26 6.72
C GLN A 27 -11.09 -14.85 5.61
N GLY A 28 -10.22 -15.79 5.98
CA GLY A 28 -9.45 -16.56 5.01
C GLY A 28 -10.36 -17.31 4.04
N LEU A 29 -9.91 -17.43 2.80
CA LEU A 29 -10.60 -18.28 1.82
C LEU A 29 -10.31 -19.75 2.13
N GLU A 30 -11.30 -20.61 1.89
CA GLU A 30 -11.15 -22.05 2.06
C GLU A 30 -10.05 -22.61 1.14
N GLY A 31 -9.29 -23.58 1.64
CA GLY A 31 -8.23 -24.26 0.88
C GLY A 31 -6.91 -23.49 0.78
N LEU A 32 -6.82 -22.29 1.34
CA LEU A 32 -5.62 -21.46 1.25
C LEU A 32 -4.89 -21.37 2.59
N ASN A 33 -3.64 -21.83 2.62
CA ASN A 33 -2.75 -21.76 3.77
C ASN A 33 -2.06 -20.39 3.86
N TYR A 34 -2.87 -19.34 3.99
CA TYR A 34 -2.42 -17.95 4.08
C TYR A 34 -1.69 -17.60 5.38
N LEU A 35 -1.70 -18.51 6.35
CA LEU A 35 -1.08 -18.28 7.65
C LEU A 35 0.19 -19.11 7.72
N VAL A 36 1.28 -18.50 7.27
CA VAL A 36 2.60 -19.08 7.44
C VAL A 36 2.95 -18.97 8.92
N LYS A 37 3.16 -20.11 9.58
CA LYS A 37 3.62 -20.11 10.97
C LYS A 37 5.04 -19.56 11.06
N GLN A 38 5.40 -19.06 12.24
CA GLN A 38 6.79 -18.76 12.56
C GLN A 38 7.66 -20.03 12.41
N THR A 39 8.83 -19.90 11.79
CA THR A 39 9.79 -20.99 11.58
C THR A 39 11.18 -20.59 12.04
N ASN A 40 12.04 -21.55 12.35
CA ASN A 40 13.46 -21.28 12.56
C ASN A 40 14.15 -20.98 11.23
N MET A 41 15.09 -20.04 11.22
CA MET A 41 15.98 -19.83 10.09
C MET A 41 16.86 -21.06 9.89
N SER A 42 17.12 -21.43 8.63
CA SER A 42 18.02 -22.55 8.35
C SER A 42 19.41 -22.27 8.92
N GLY A 43 19.86 -23.13 9.84
CA GLY A 43 21.19 -23.03 10.45
C GLY A 43 21.32 -22.05 11.62
N SER A 44 20.22 -21.53 12.18
CA SER A 44 20.26 -20.79 13.45
C SER A 44 18.96 -20.89 14.24
N ASP A 45 19.02 -20.61 15.55
CA ASP A 45 17.84 -20.50 16.42
C ASP A 45 17.11 -19.15 16.29
N TYR A 46 17.26 -18.48 15.14
CA TYR A 46 16.57 -17.22 14.88
C TYR A 46 15.15 -17.48 14.35
N LEU A 47 14.16 -16.89 15.01
CA LEU A 47 12.75 -17.05 14.67
C LEU A 47 12.37 -16.13 13.50
N VAL A 48 11.91 -16.70 12.39
CA VAL A 48 11.42 -16.00 11.21
C VAL A 48 9.90 -15.97 11.25
N PRO A 49 9.27 -14.79 11.38
CA PRO A 49 7.82 -14.70 11.33
C PRO A 49 7.34 -15.06 9.92
N GLY A 50 6.24 -15.80 9.85
CA GLY A 50 5.57 -16.02 8.58
C GLY A 50 5.03 -14.72 8.01
N LYS A 51 4.97 -14.64 6.68
CA LYS A 51 4.55 -13.43 5.97
C LYS A 51 3.31 -13.74 5.17
N GLN A 52 2.31 -12.88 5.32
CA GLN A 52 1.12 -12.88 4.49
C GLN A 52 0.84 -11.43 4.09
N GLN A 53 0.73 -11.19 2.79
CA GLN A 53 0.40 -9.88 2.25
C GLN A 53 -0.94 -9.96 1.53
N SER A 54 -1.79 -8.96 1.76
CA SER A 54 -2.99 -8.74 0.97
C SER A 54 -3.11 -7.27 0.62
N VAL A 55 -3.95 -6.98 -0.37
CA VAL A 55 -4.32 -5.64 -0.77
C VAL A 55 -5.76 -5.41 -0.34
N ILE A 56 -6.00 -4.26 0.26
CA ILE A 56 -7.34 -3.76 0.60
C ILE A 56 -7.55 -2.48 -0.19
N SER A 57 -8.55 -2.46 -1.06
CA SER A 57 -8.83 -1.31 -1.93
C SER A 57 -9.87 -0.37 -1.33
N PHE A 58 -9.64 0.92 -1.57
CA PHE A 58 -10.52 1.98 -1.14
C PHE A 58 -10.69 2.99 -2.26
N THR A 59 -11.94 3.34 -2.56
CA THR A 59 -12.28 4.44 -3.44
C THR A 59 -12.24 5.76 -2.70
N LYS A 60 -11.62 6.78 -3.31
CA LYS A 60 -11.62 8.15 -2.76
C LYS A 60 -12.92 8.90 -2.99
N LYS A 61 -13.82 8.37 -3.83
CA LYS A 61 -15.07 9.05 -4.24
C LYS A 61 -15.99 9.33 -3.04
N LEU A 62 -15.98 8.44 -2.05
CA LEU A 62 -16.84 8.52 -0.86
C LEU A 62 -16.12 9.16 0.35
N THR A 63 -14.84 9.49 0.20
CA THR A 63 -13.99 10.03 1.28
C THR A 63 -13.31 11.33 0.85
N PRO A 64 -14.09 12.40 0.56
CA PRO A 64 -13.52 13.68 0.14
C PRO A 64 -12.60 14.24 1.24
N GLY A 65 -11.47 14.83 0.83
CA GLY A 65 -10.50 15.42 1.76
C GLY A 65 -9.58 14.41 2.46
N ILE A 66 -9.62 13.13 2.09
CA ILE A 66 -8.72 12.11 2.67
C ILE A 66 -7.23 12.40 2.36
N ASN A 67 -6.40 12.45 3.40
CA ASN A 67 -4.95 12.56 3.25
C ASN A 67 -4.27 11.19 3.38
N VAL A 68 -4.22 10.46 2.27
CA VAL A 68 -3.61 9.12 2.21
C VAL A 68 -2.13 9.14 2.61
N VAL A 69 -1.40 10.20 2.22
CA VAL A 69 0.04 10.34 2.52
C VAL A 69 0.27 10.51 4.03
N ALA A 70 -0.62 11.22 4.72
CA ALA A 70 -0.58 11.36 6.17
C ALA A 70 -1.09 10.12 6.94
N GLY A 71 -1.54 9.07 6.23
CA GLY A 71 -1.98 7.82 6.86
C GLY A 71 -3.48 7.70 7.09
N ASP A 72 -4.32 8.58 6.53
CA ASP A 72 -5.78 8.50 6.72
C ASP A 72 -6.38 7.18 6.17
N GLY A 73 -5.64 6.49 5.29
CA GLY A 73 -5.97 5.16 4.77
C GLY A 73 -5.39 3.99 5.57
N PHE A 74 -4.70 4.23 6.67
CA PHE A 74 -4.09 3.19 7.49
C PHE A 74 -5.04 2.75 8.62
N PRO A 75 -5.11 1.44 8.96
CA PRO A 75 -5.86 1.00 10.13
C PRO A 75 -5.22 1.55 11.41
N SER A 76 -6.06 1.91 12.38
CA SER A 76 -5.62 2.27 13.73
C SER A 76 -5.39 1.04 14.61
N LYS A 77 -6.09 -0.06 14.33
CA LYS A 77 -5.99 -1.35 15.02
C LYS A 77 -6.15 -2.49 14.03
N VAL A 78 -5.47 -3.58 14.31
CA VAL A 78 -5.64 -4.86 13.61
C VAL A 78 -5.81 -5.93 14.66
N PHE A 79 -6.87 -6.74 14.53
CA PHE A 79 -7.10 -7.91 15.36
C PHE A 79 -6.87 -9.15 14.51
N PHE A 80 -6.11 -10.10 15.03
CA PHE A 80 -5.81 -11.35 14.37
C PHE A 80 -6.10 -12.51 15.33
N ASN A 81 -7.07 -13.35 14.97
CA ASN A 81 -7.56 -14.46 15.82
C ASN A 81 -7.94 -14.05 17.25
N GLY A 82 -8.50 -12.85 17.41
CA GLY A 82 -8.97 -12.33 18.71
C GLY A 82 -7.97 -11.43 19.44
N ASP A 83 -6.69 -11.48 19.07
CA ASP A 83 -5.64 -10.66 19.69
C ASP A 83 -5.34 -9.40 18.89
N GLU A 84 -5.11 -8.28 19.58
CA GLU A 84 -4.70 -7.02 18.96
C GLU A 84 -3.23 -7.08 18.54
N CYS A 85 -2.94 -6.83 17.26
CA CYS A 85 -1.58 -6.81 16.75
C CYS A 85 -0.85 -5.51 17.09
N ALA A 86 0.46 -5.60 17.32
CA ALA A 86 1.31 -4.42 17.47
C ALA A 86 1.39 -3.62 16.16
N MET A 87 0.99 -2.35 16.22
CA MET A 87 1.02 -1.46 15.07
C MET A 87 2.40 -0.79 14.90
N PRO A 88 2.87 -0.59 13.66
CA PRO A 88 4.12 0.11 13.42
C PRO A 88 4.02 1.57 13.88
N GLN A 89 5.09 2.07 14.51
CA GLN A 89 5.17 3.46 14.98
C GLN A 89 5.27 4.49 13.85
N ARG A 90 5.61 4.04 12.63
CA ARG A 90 5.65 4.86 11.43
C ARG A 90 4.89 4.18 10.31
N ILE A 91 4.12 4.96 9.59
CA ILE A 91 3.40 4.49 8.40
C ILE A 91 4.44 4.10 7.33
N PRO A 92 4.36 2.89 6.76
CA PRO A 92 5.19 2.50 5.63
C PRO A 92 4.90 3.42 4.44
N MET A 93 5.85 4.28 4.12
CA MET A 93 5.80 5.13 2.92
C MET A 93 6.67 4.49 1.83
N SER A 94 6.16 4.38 0.61
CA SER A 94 7.02 4.03 -0.51
C SER A 94 7.94 5.22 -0.78
N SER A 95 9.22 5.11 -0.46
CA SER A 95 10.24 6.10 -0.83
C SER A 95 10.61 5.95 -2.31
N GLY A 96 9.63 6.15 -3.20
CA GLY A 96 9.88 6.23 -4.63
C GLY A 96 10.40 7.63 -4.96
N PHE A 97 11.69 7.76 -5.26
CA PHE A 97 12.25 9.02 -5.76
C PHE A 97 11.67 9.28 -7.16
N ARG A 98 10.58 10.05 -7.25
CA ARG A 98 10.06 10.52 -8.53
C ARG A 98 10.99 11.60 -9.05
N THR A 99 11.97 11.23 -9.86
CA THR A 99 12.80 12.19 -10.60
C THR A 99 11.91 12.93 -11.60
N HIS A 100 11.46 14.14 -11.23
CA HIS A 100 10.78 15.07 -12.14
C HIS A 100 11.73 15.68 -13.18
N LEU A 101 12.88 15.05 -13.41
CA LEU A 101 13.97 15.58 -14.23
C LEU A 101 13.77 15.30 -15.74
N GLY A 102 12.84 14.40 -16.08
CA GLY A 102 12.65 13.95 -17.47
C GLY A 102 11.99 14.97 -18.41
N SER A 103 11.09 15.84 -17.92
CA SER A 103 10.27 16.67 -18.84
C SER A 103 10.99 17.94 -19.33
N VAL A 104 11.72 18.62 -18.45
CA VAL A 104 12.38 19.90 -18.81
C VAL A 104 13.65 19.65 -19.61
N LEU A 105 14.47 18.68 -19.20
CA LEU A 105 15.67 18.28 -19.97
C LEU A 105 15.32 17.77 -21.36
N ALA A 106 14.26 16.96 -21.50
CA ALA A 106 13.81 16.49 -22.81
C ALA A 106 13.42 17.66 -23.72
N LEU A 107 12.69 18.65 -23.20
CA LEU A 107 12.29 19.84 -23.98
C LEU A 107 13.51 20.65 -24.43
N VAL A 108 14.48 20.86 -23.53
CA VAL A 108 15.72 21.61 -23.83
C VAL A 108 16.56 20.89 -24.89
N LEU A 109 16.68 19.57 -24.81
CA LEU A 109 17.41 18.76 -25.79
C LEU A 109 16.75 18.82 -27.18
N VAL A 110 15.42 18.72 -27.24
CA VAL A 110 14.67 18.82 -28.51
C VAL A 110 14.88 20.20 -29.14
N LEU A 111 14.75 21.27 -28.35
CA LEU A 111 14.98 22.63 -28.86
C LEU A 111 16.42 22.83 -29.36
N ALA A 112 17.41 22.35 -28.60
CA ALA A 112 18.82 22.45 -28.99
C ALA A 112 19.12 21.72 -30.31
N THR A 113 18.60 20.50 -30.48
CA THR A 113 18.79 19.74 -31.74
C THR A 113 18.11 20.40 -32.93
N SER A 114 16.90 20.94 -32.75
CA SER A 114 16.19 21.66 -33.82
C SER A 114 16.92 22.94 -34.24
N ALA A 115 17.42 23.72 -33.29
CA ALA A 115 18.21 24.92 -33.56
C ALA A 115 19.53 24.59 -34.28
N PHE A 116 20.19 23.48 -33.89
CA PHE A 116 21.41 23.03 -34.55
C PHE A 116 21.17 22.62 -36.01
N MET A 117 20.10 21.88 -36.29
CA MET A 117 19.72 21.50 -37.65
C MET A 117 19.40 22.72 -38.53
N LEU A 118 18.72 23.73 -37.97
CA LEU A 118 18.42 24.98 -38.67
C LEU A 118 19.67 25.83 -38.96
N LEU A 119 20.71 25.74 -38.13
CA LEU A 119 22.00 26.41 -38.38
C LEU A 119 22.88 25.67 -39.42
N GLN A 120 22.55 24.43 -39.77
CA GLN A 120 23.30 23.62 -40.75
C GLN A 120 22.67 23.60 -42.15
N GLN A 121 21.51 24.23 -42.37
CA GLN A 121 20.95 24.51 -43.71
C GLN A 121 21.45 25.86 -44.24
#